data_AF-A0A660SLN4-F1
#
_entry.id   AF-A0A660SLN4-F1
#
_cell.length_a   1.000
_cell.length_b   1.000
_cell.length_c   1.000
_cell.angle_alpha   90.00
_cell.angle_beta   90.00
_cell.angle_gamma   90.00
#
_symmetry.space_group_name_H-M   'P 1'
#
loop_
_entity.id
_entity.type
_entity.pdbx_description
1 polymer ?
#
loop_
_entity_poly.entity_id
_entity_poly.type
_entity_poly.pdbx_seq_one_letter_code
_entity_poly.pdbx_strand_id
1 'polypeptide(L)'
;GSAGIVVEDPEETRTSLETLTLDAGGYVESSYSEYMELRVPAEIFSDFFDTVLSLGKVEFSRVETRDVTDAFADIQRRLATAEETRSRLYVLLEKSTDPSERAQILREIGRLTEEIESLKQQTAIMESRIAFSRITVQLIPRIQGDYSRGDIPFPWIASLDPLYPAGDKIKGRVSLDLGMDFAVFSKDSVFMAEDSDGVQILISTVPNNPLGDGEFWQRALVYHLSPFYAKVDEMNLSFGDKELLGVELVSKDRKPFKYFIGVVADGRKLHVVEIFSPNDEEKFKPLYKLFAEGELK
;
A
#
# COMPACT_ATOMS: atom_id res chain seq x y z
N GLY A 1 11.71 -11.51 4.66
CA GLY A 1 12.67 -11.60 3.54
C GLY A 1 12.08 -10.97 2.30
N SER A 2 12.91 -10.59 1.34
CA SER A 2 12.46 -10.22 0.00
C SER A 2 13.33 -10.89 -1.07
N ALA A 3 12.73 -11.27 -2.18
CA ALA A 3 13.43 -11.89 -3.30
C ALA A 3 12.79 -11.49 -4.64
N GLY A 4 13.62 -11.31 -5.66
CA GLY A 4 13.18 -11.25 -7.06
C GLY A 4 13.67 -12.48 -7.79
N ILE A 5 12.76 -13.21 -8.42
CA ILE A 5 13.07 -14.45 -9.16
C ILE A 5 12.58 -14.36 -10.60
N VAL A 6 13.45 -14.74 -11.54
CA VAL A 6 13.11 -14.88 -12.96
C VAL A 6 12.53 -16.25 -13.22
N VAL A 7 11.30 -16.29 -13.71
CA VAL A 7 10.45 -17.48 -13.85
C VAL A 7 9.93 -17.63 -15.28
N GLU A 8 9.66 -18.85 -15.73
CA GLU A 8 9.18 -19.09 -17.10
C GLU A 8 7.75 -18.60 -17.30
N ASP A 9 6.87 -18.93 -16.35
CA ASP A 9 5.47 -18.51 -16.31
C ASP A 9 5.17 -17.93 -14.91
N PRO A 10 4.98 -16.59 -14.79
CA PRO A 10 4.64 -15.95 -13.54
C PRO A 10 3.32 -16.46 -12.93
N GLU A 11 2.33 -16.82 -13.73
CA GLU A 11 1.01 -17.24 -13.22
C GLU A 11 1.04 -18.69 -12.71
N GLU A 12 1.76 -19.57 -13.39
CA GLU A 12 2.04 -20.92 -12.88
C GLU A 12 2.85 -20.87 -11.59
N THR A 13 3.88 -20.02 -11.55
CA THR A 13 4.72 -19.86 -10.36
C THR A 13 3.94 -19.24 -9.20
N ARG A 14 3.06 -18.27 -9.48
CA ARG A 14 2.14 -17.69 -8.50
C ARG A 14 1.26 -18.77 -7.90
N THR A 15 0.56 -19.53 -8.73
CA THR A 15 -0.33 -20.62 -8.27
C THR A 15 0.43 -21.64 -7.40
N SER A 16 1.67 -21.95 -7.80
CA SER A 16 2.56 -22.83 -7.04
C SER A 16 2.96 -22.21 -5.70
N LEU A 17 3.33 -20.93 -5.67
CA LEU A 17 3.64 -20.20 -4.43
C LEU A 17 2.44 -20.10 -3.49
N GLU A 18 1.24 -19.85 -4.00
CA GLU A 18 0.01 -19.83 -3.20
C GLU A 18 -0.21 -21.20 -2.54
N THR A 19 -0.09 -22.28 -3.30
CA THR A 19 -0.24 -23.66 -2.81
C THR A 19 0.84 -24.00 -1.77
N LEU A 20 2.11 -23.73 -2.08
CA LEU A 20 3.24 -23.96 -1.18
C LEU A 20 3.06 -23.18 0.13
N THR A 21 2.62 -21.92 0.06
CA THR A 21 2.40 -21.08 1.24
C THR A 21 1.33 -21.67 2.14
N LEU A 22 0.22 -22.14 1.57
CA LEU A 22 -0.86 -22.78 2.32
C LEU A 22 -0.42 -24.13 2.92
N ASP A 23 0.28 -24.96 2.14
CA ASP A 23 0.81 -26.26 2.59
C ASP A 23 1.84 -26.11 3.72
N ALA A 24 2.59 -25.01 3.71
CA ALA A 24 3.53 -24.62 4.74
C ALA A 24 2.84 -24.06 6.01
N GLY A 25 1.50 -24.06 6.07
CA GLY A 25 0.74 -23.50 7.20
C GLY A 25 0.74 -21.97 7.25
N GLY A 26 1.10 -21.33 6.14
CA GLY A 26 1.05 -19.90 5.94
C GLY A 26 -0.22 -19.43 5.23
N TYR A 27 -0.23 -18.15 4.87
CA TYR A 27 -1.27 -17.56 4.04
C TYR A 27 -0.68 -16.47 3.14
N VAL A 28 -1.38 -16.20 2.03
CA VAL A 28 -1.03 -15.11 1.11
C VAL A 28 -1.68 -13.84 1.65
N GLU A 29 -0.85 -12.87 2.04
CA GLU A 29 -1.30 -11.55 2.52
C GLU A 29 -1.77 -10.69 1.35
N SER A 30 -1.04 -10.72 0.23
CA SER A 30 -1.42 -10.06 -1.01
C SER A 30 -0.76 -10.70 -2.24
N SER A 31 -1.41 -10.60 -3.40
CA SER A 31 -0.95 -11.19 -4.67
C SER A 31 -1.32 -10.24 -5.80
N TYR A 32 -0.31 -9.71 -6.49
CA TYR A 32 -0.39 -8.71 -7.56
C TYR A 32 0.41 -9.18 -8.78
N SER A 33 0.19 -8.59 -9.96
CA SER A 33 0.78 -9.06 -11.23
C SER A 33 2.27 -9.44 -11.16
N GLU A 34 3.11 -8.63 -10.51
CA GLU A 34 4.56 -8.93 -10.38
C GLU A 34 4.99 -9.29 -8.95
N TYR A 35 4.12 -9.18 -7.94
CA TYR A 35 4.51 -9.33 -6.53
C TYR A 35 3.57 -10.22 -5.75
N MET A 36 4.13 -10.96 -4.79
CA MET A 36 3.37 -11.70 -3.79
C MET A 36 3.92 -11.44 -2.39
N GLU A 37 3.04 -11.25 -1.43
CA GLU A 37 3.38 -11.16 -0.02
C GLU A 37 2.84 -12.38 0.72
N LEU A 38 3.78 -13.16 1.26
CA LEU A 38 3.51 -14.44 1.88
C LEU A 38 3.80 -14.34 3.37
N ARG A 39 2.91 -14.89 4.19
CA ARG A 39 3.08 -15.04 5.63
C ARG A 39 3.25 -16.51 5.94
N VAL A 40 4.40 -16.88 6.48
CA VAL A 40 4.74 -18.27 6.81
C VAL A 40 5.16 -18.38 8.28
N PRO A 41 4.89 -19.50 8.97
CA PRO A 41 5.35 -19.70 10.34
C PRO A 41 6.85 -19.39 10.47
N ALA A 42 7.21 -18.62 11.51
CA ALA A 42 8.58 -18.13 11.65
C ALA A 42 9.62 -19.27 11.73
N GLU A 43 9.23 -20.43 12.27
CA GLU A 43 10.08 -21.61 12.43
C GLU A 43 10.56 -22.20 11.10
N ILE A 44 9.76 -22.08 10.04
CA ILE A 44 10.04 -22.66 8.71
C ILE A 44 10.52 -21.61 7.71
N PHE A 45 10.71 -20.36 8.15
CA PHE A 45 11.04 -19.24 7.26
C PHE A 45 12.25 -19.55 6.37
N SER A 46 13.33 -20.10 6.93
CA SER A 46 14.56 -20.34 6.17
C SER A 46 14.33 -21.34 5.04
N ASP A 47 13.76 -22.50 5.36
CA ASP A 47 13.50 -23.57 4.40
C ASP A 47 12.48 -23.15 3.33
N PHE A 48 11.45 -22.41 3.73
CA PHE A 48 10.46 -21.87 2.81
C PHE A 48 11.06 -20.80 1.90
N PHE A 49 11.89 -19.90 2.43
CA PHE A 49 12.55 -18.88 1.63
C PHE A 49 13.51 -19.49 0.60
N ASP A 50 14.26 -20.54 0.97
CA ASP A 50 15.08 -21.29 0.01
C ASP A 50 14.23 -21.98 -1.07
N THR A 51 13.06 -22.51 -0.69
CA THR A 51 12.10 -23.05 -1.65
C THR A 51 11.65 -21.98 -2.65
N VAL A 52 11.30 -20.78 -2.18
CA VAL A 52 10.94 -19.63 -3.03
C VAL A 52 12.08 -19.30 -3.99
N LEU A 53 13.33 -19.23 -3.50
CA LEU A 53 14.51 -18.92 -4.33
C LEU A 53 14.78 -20.00 -5.39
N SER A 54 14.35 -21.25 -5.16
CA SER A 54 14.54 -22.36 -6.10
C SER A 54 13.55 -22.38 -7.27
N LEU A 55 12.44 -21.64 -7.19
CA LEU A 55 11.40 -21.60 -8.22
C LEU A 55 11.83 -20.84 -9.49
N GLY A 56 12.91 -20.06 -9.42
CA GLY A 56 13.41 -19.30 -10.56
C GLY A 56 14.88 -18.92 -10.42
N LYS A 57 15.40 -18.17 -11.38
CA LYS A 57 16.73 -17.60 -11.28
C LYS A 57 16.67 -16.37 -10.38
N VAL A 58 17.37 -16.40 -9.26
CA VAL A 58 17.45 -15.27 -8.31
C VAL A 58 18.11 -14.06 -8.97
N GLU A 59 17.39 -12.94 -9.02
CA GLU A 59 17.89 -11.62 -9.41
C GLU A 59 18.43 -10.87 -8.19
N PHE A 60 17.68 -10.91 -7.07
CA PHE A 60 18.12 -10.41 -5.78
C PHE A 60 17.45 -11.16 -4.62
N SER A 61 18.09 -11.16 -3.45
CA SER A 61 17.48 -11.63 -2.20
C SER A 61 18.01 -10.86 -0.98
N ARG A 62 17.15 -10.70 0.04
CA ARG A 62 17.49 -10.04 1.31
C ARG A 62 16.71 -10.66 2.47
N VAL A 63 17.41 -10.89 3.58
CA VAL A 63 16.83 -11.34 4.85
C VAL A 63 17.13 -10.31 5.93
N GLU A 64 16.11 -9.95 6.71
CA GLU A 64 16.22 -9.06 7.87
C GLU A 64 15.55 -9.75 9.05
N THR A 65 16.20 -9.74 10.21
CA THR A 65 15.67 -10.26 11.47
C THR A 65 15.57 -9.11 12.46
N ARG A 66 14.42 -8.94 13.11
CA ARG A 66 14.19 -7.93 14.14
C ARG A 66 13.82 -8.61 15.45
N ASP A 67 14.56 -8.31 16.52
CA ASP A 67 14.20 -8.73 17.87
C ASP A 67 13.11 -7.78 18.42
N VAL A 68 11.98 -8.35 18.81
CA VAL A 68 10.81 -7.61 19.33
C VAL A 68 10.48 -7.97 20.78
N THR A 69 11.33 -8.76 21.44
CA THR A 69 11.08 -9.33 22.78
C THR A 69 10.82 -8.23 23.81
N ASP A 70 11.71 -7.24 23.87
CA ASP A 70 11.61 -6.14 24.83
C ASP A 70 10.38 -5.26 24.57
N ALA A 71 10.07 -5.01 23.30
CA ALA A 71 8.93 -4.20 22.90
C ALA A 71 7.59 -4.89 23.21
N PHE A 72 7.51 -6.21 23.01
CA PHE A 72 6.33 -7.01 23.37
C PHE A 72 6.10 -7.01 24.88
N ALA A 73 7.16 -7.25 25.66
CA ALA A 73 7.09 -7.22 27.12
C ALA A 73 6.67 -5.84 27.66
N ASP A 74 7.08 -4.76 27.01
CA ASP A 74 6.67 -3.41 27.37
C ASP A 74 5.17 -3.16 27.16
N ILE A 75 4.65 -3.52 25.98
CA ILE A 75 3.22 -3.37 25.65
C ILE A 75 2.36 -4.15 26.64
N GLN A 76 2.74 -5.38 26.99
CA GLN A 76 2.03 -6.21 27.97
C GLN A 76 1.99 -5.55 29.35
N ARG A 77 3.11 -5.00 29.83
CA ARG A 77 3.16 -4.30 31.13
C ARG A 77 2.28 -3.06 31.15
N ARG A 78 2.28 -2.29 30.06
CA ARG A 78 1.43 -1.10 29.92
C ARG A 78 -0.04 -1.46 29.90
N LEU A 79 -0.41 -2.51 29.17
CA LEU A 79 -1.78 -3.03 29.10
C LEU A 79 -2.27 -3.45 30.49
N ALA A 80 -1.50 -4.26 31.20
CA ALA A 80 -1.83 -4.71 32.55
C ALA A 80 -2.01 -3.53 33.53
N THR A 81 -1.12 -2.53 33.45
CA THR A 81 -1.19 -1.32 34.27
C THR A 81 -2.46 -0.51 33.98
N ALA A 82 -2.82 -0.34 32.71
CA ALA A 82 -4.01 0.40 32.30
C ALA A 82 -5.29 -0.32 32.75
N GLU A 83 -5.36 -1.64 32.59
CA GLU A 83 -6.50 -2.46 33.03
C GLU A 83 -6.68 -2.42 34.55
N GLU A 84 -5.60 -2.56 35.31
CA GLU A 84 -5.64 -2.47 36.78
C GLU A 84 -6.09 -1.08 37.24
N THR A 85 -5.55 -0.02 36.62
CA THR A 85 -5.92 1.37 36.94
C THR A 85 -7.39 1.62 36.67
N ARG A 86 -7.90 1.16 35.52
CA ARG A 86 -9.32 1.28 35.17
C ARG A 86 -10.21 0.51 36.15
N SER A 87 -9.81 -0.70 36.56
CA SER A 87 -10.53 -1.49 37.56
C SER A 87 -10.65 -0.73 38.90
N ARG A 88 -9.56 -0.11 39.36
CA ARG A 88 -9.57 0.73 40.58
C ARG A 88 -10.49 1.95 40.43
N LEU A 89 -10.54 2.57 39.25
CA LEU A 89 -11.45 3.69 38.99
C LEU A 89 -12.93 3.27 39.01
N TYR A 90 -13.29 2.07 38.53
CA TYR A 90 -14.65 1.56 38.68
C TYR A 90 -15.03 1.41 40.16
N VAL A 91 -14.12 0.88 41.00
CA VAL A 91 -14.35 0.77 42.46
C VAL A 91 -14.52 2.16 43.11
N LEU A 92 -13.76 3.18 42.66
CA LEU A 92 -13.92 4.56 43.14
C LEU A 92 -15.25 5.17 42.67
N LEU A 93 -15.66 4.91 41.43
CA LEU A 93 -16.93 5.38 40.87
C LEU A 93 -18.14 4.86 41.66
N GLU A 94 -18.09 3.61 42.11
CA GLU A 94 -19.15 3.01 42.96
C GLU A 94 -19.25 3.69 44.33
N LYS A 95 -18.13 4.16 44.88
CA LYS A 95 -18.06 4.80 46.20
C LYS A 95 -18.35 6.30 46.18
N SER A 96 -18.17 6.97 45.04
CA SER A 96 -18.34 8.42 44.92
C SER A 96 -19.81 8.80 44.75
N THR A 97 -20.28 9.73 45.60
CA THR A 97 -21.64 10.29 45.56
C THR A 97 -21.67 11.72 44.98
N ASP A 98 -20.51 12.36 44.80
CA ASP A 98 -20.43 13.72 44.25
C ASP A 98 -20.53 13.72 42.71
N PRO A 99 -21.49 14.43 42.10
CA PRO A 99 -21.63 14.46 40.65
C PRO A 99 -20.40 14.93 39.89
N SER A 100 -19.61 15.87 40.45
CA SER A 100 -18.41 16.40 39.79
C SER A 100 -17.28 15.37 39.76
N GLU A 101 -17.01 14.74 40.90
CA GLU A 101 -16.05 13.64 41.04
C GLU A 101 -16.41 12.45 40.13
N ARG A 102 -17.70 12.04 40.12
CA ARG A 102 -18.17 10.97 39.23
C ARG A 102 -17.93 11.28 37.75
N ALA A 103 -18.19 12.52 37.33
CA ALA A 103 -17.94 12.94 35.95
C ALA A 103 -16.44 12.96 35.60
N GLN A 104 -15.55 13.24 36.57
CA GLN A 104 -14.10 13.13 36.38
C GLN A 104 -13.67 11.67 36.23
N ILE A 105 -14.13 10.79 37.11
CA ILE A 105 -13.80 9.35 37.09
C ILE A 105 -14.28 8.71 35.77
N LEU A 106 -15.50 9.02 35.32
CA LEU A 106 -16.04 8.50 34.05
C LEU A 106 -15.21 8.93 32.84
N ARG A 107 -14.71 10.17 32.81
CA ARG A 107 -13.82 10.64 31.73
C ARG A 107 -12.51 9.87 31.71
N GLU A 108 -11.92 9.63 32.88
CA GLU A 108 -10.66 8.89 32.97
C GLU A 108 -10.83 7.40 32.61
N ILE A 109 -11.95 6.79 33.00
CA ILE A 109 -12.33 5.44 32.56
C ILE A 109 -12.46 5.37 31.03
N GLY A 110 -13.07 6.38 30.40
CA GLY A 110 -13.17 6.49 28.95
C GLY A 110 -11.79 6.52 28.29
N ARG A 111 -10.93 7.45 28.75
CA ARG A 111 -9.54 7.59 28.25
C ARG A 111 -8.75 6.28 28.37
N LEU A 112 -8.80 5.62 29.53
CA LEU A 112 -8.11 4.35 29.73
C LEU A 112 -8.69 3.21 28.89
N THR A 113 -9.99 3.24 28.59
CA THR A 113 -10.60 2.24 27.72
C THR A 113 -10.08 2.36 26.29
N GLU A 114 -9.99 3.57 25.76
CA GLU A 114 -9.37 3.82 24.43
C GLU A 114 -7.89 3.36 24.41
N GLU A 115 -7.14 3.66 25.47
CA GLU A 115 -5.74 3.24 25.62
C GLU A 115 -5.60 1.70 25.65
N ILE A 116 -6.45 1.01 26.42
CA ILE A 116 -6.47 -0.45 26.53
C ILE A 116 -6.78 -1.09 25.17
N GLU A 117 -7.77 -0.60 24.43
CA GLU A 117 -8.10 -1.15 23.11
C GLU A 117 -6.96 -0.96 22.12
N SER A 118 -6.29 0.20 22.15
CA SER A 118 -5.08 0.43 21.34
C SER A 118 -3.94 -0.54 21.69
N LEU A 119 -3.68 -0.75 22.99
CA LEU A 119 -2.63 -1.67 23.46
C LEU A 119 -2.94 -3.13 23.12
N LYS A 120 -4.22 -3.53 23.15
CA LYS A 120 -4.67 -4.86 22.72
C LYS A 120 -4.47 -5.07 21.23
N GLN A 121 -4.80 -4.08 20.40
CA GLN A 121 -4.57 -4.16 18.96
C GLN A 121 -3.06 -4.25 18.65
N GLN A 122 -2.23 -3.45 19.31
CA GLN A 122 -0.77 -3.52 19.17
C GLN A 122 -0.21 -4.89 19.58
N THR A 123 -0.75 -5.47 20.65
CA THR A 123 -0.41 -6.82 21.11
C THR A 123 -0.72 -7.85 20.02
N ALA A 124 -1.93 -7.86 19.48
CA ALA A 124 -2.34 -8.81 18.44
C ALA A 124 -1.46 -8.71 17.18
N ILE A 125 -1.08 -7.48 16.79
CA ILE A 125 -0.18 -7.26 15.65
C ILE A 125 1.22 -7.85 15.95
N MET A 126 1.76 -7.65 17.15
CA MET A 126 3.05 -8.22 17.51
C MET A 126 3.02 -9.73 17.60
N GLU A 127 1.97 -10.32 18.18
CA GLU A 127 1.80 -11.77 18.24
C GLU A 127 1.77 -12.38 16.83
N SER A 128 1.04 -11.75 15.90
CA SER A 128 1.04 -12.15 14.49
C SER A 128 2.44 -12.07 13.86
N ARG A 129 3.22 -11.02 14.15
CA ARG A 129 4.61 -10.86 13.64
C ARG A 129 5.60 -11.86 14.25
N ILE A 130 5.38 -12.28 15.49
CA ILE A 130 6.19 -13.31 16.16
C ILE A 130 5.85 -14.69 15.57
N ALA A 131 4.57 -14.97 15.37
CA ALA A 131 4.11 -16.24 14.82
C ALA A 131 4.47 -16.41 13.33
N PHE A 132 4.39 -15.34 12.53
CA PHE A 132 4.57 -15.39 11.08
C PHE A 132 5.64 -14.42 10.57
N SER A 133 6.56 -14.96 9.77
CA SER A 133 7.49 -14.19 8.96
C SER A 133 6.86 -13.76 7.64
N ARG A 134 7.22 -12.55 7.17
CA ARG A 134 6.81 -12.02 5.86
C ARG A 134 7.88 -12.31 4.81
N ILE A 135 7.47 -12.80 3.65
CA ILE A 135 8.29 -12.98 2.45
C ILE A 135 7.63 -12.20 1.31
N THR A 136 8.34 -11.23 0.74
CA THR A 136 7.91 -10.53 -0.48
C THR A 136 8.64 -11.12 -1.67
N VAL A 137 7.91 -11.65 -2.64
CA VAL A 137 8.44 -12.28 -3.86
C VAL A 137 8.07 -11.41 -5.06
N GLN A 138 9.05 -11.02 -5.87
CA GLN A 138 8.84 -10.43 -7.18
C GLN A 138 9.04 -11.51 -8.25
N LEU A 139 8.03 -11.70 -9.10
CA LEU A 139 8.03 -12.65 -10.22
C LEU A 139 8.38 -11.92 -11.51
N ILE A 140 9.52 -12.27 -12.11
CA ILE A 140 10.05 -11.64 -13.31
C ILE A 140 9.94 -12.64 -14.48
N PRO A 141 9.16 -12.39 -15.54
CA PRO A 141 9.03 -13.34 -16.65
C PRO A 141 10.35 -13.52 -17.43
N ARG A 142 10.67 -14.76 -17.81
CA ARG A 142 11.86 -15.14 -18.60
C ARG A 142 11.77 -14.66 -20.04
N ILE A 143 10.57 -14.72 -20.62
CA ILE A 143 10.27 -14.13 -21.91
C ILE A 143 9.81 -12.71 -21.60
N GLN A 144 10.72 -11.74 -21.77
CA GLN A 144 10.25 -10.40 -22.10
C GLN A 144 9.38 -10.59 -23.35
N GLY A 145 8.09 -10.25 -23.27
CA GLY A 145 7.33 -10.07 -24.51
C GLY A 145 8.11 -9.12 -25.41
N ASP A 146 7.75 -9.03 -26.70
CA ASP A 146 8.40 -8.09 -27.65
C ASP A 146 8.41 -6.62 -27.17
N TYR A 147 7.75 -6.33 -26.04
CA TYR A 147 7.83 -5.11 -25.24
C TYR A 147 8.15 -5.45 -23.77
N SER A 148 9.39 -5.22 -23.35
CA SER A 148 9.74 -5.15 -21.92
C SER A 148 9.44 -3.74 -21.41
N ARG A 149 9.05 -3.59 -20.14
CA ARG A 149 9.00 -2.25 -19.53
C ARG A 149 10.35 -1.54 -19.58
N GLY A 150 11.45 -2.31 -19.65
CA GLY A 150 12.80 -1.79 -19.85
C GLY A 150 13.04 -1.10 -21.21
N ASP A 151 12.18 -1.34 -22.21
CA ASP A 151 12.25 -0.69 -23.52
C ASP A 151 11.53 0.67 -23.56
N ILE A 152 10.78 1.01 -22.49
CA ILE A 152 10.11 2.29 -22.37
C ILE A 152 11.18 3.38 -22.16
N PRO A 153 11.31 4.37 -23.06
CA PRO A 153 12.38 5.37 -23.00
C PRO A 153 12.18 6.41 -21.89
N PHE A 154 11.11 6.28 -21.11
CA PHE A 154 10.70 7.18 -20.04
C PHE A 154 10.84 6.45 -18.70
N PRO A 155 11.93 6.68 -17.94
CA PRO A 155 12.23 5.90 -16.74
C PRO A 155 11.09 5.85 -15.73
N TRP A 156 10.38 6.97 -15.56
CA TRP A 156 9.27 7.04 -14.62
C TRP A 156 8.05 6.22 -15.05
N ILE A 157 7.79 6.09 -16.36
CA ILE A 157 6.71 5.21 -16.88
C ILE A 157 7.15 3.75 -16.77
N ALA A 158 8.41 3.47 -17.08
CA ALA A 158 8.98 2.13 -16.95
C ALA A 158 8.90 1.59 -15.52
N SER A 159 9.02 2.48 -14.53
CA SER A 159 8.99 2.15 -13.09
C SER A 159 7.62 2.26 -12.42
N LEU A 160 6.53 2.53 -13.16
CA LEU A 160 5.19 2.65 -12.56
C LEU A 160 4.79 1.37 -11.86
N ASP A 161 4.33 1.45 -10.64
CA ASP A 161 3.87 0.28 -9.89
C ASP A 161 2.54 0.65 -9.20
N PRO A 162 1.48 -0.17 -9.32
CA PRO A 162 0.20 0.17 -8.71
C PRO A 162 0.25 0.40 -7.19
N LEU A 163 1.28 -0.09 -6.50
CA LEU A 163 1.41 -0.02 -5.04
C LEU A 163 2.52 0.91 -4.56
N TYR A 164 3.38 1.37 -5.47
CA TYR A 164 4.51 2.24 -5.13
C TYR A 164 4.49 3.50 -5.98
N PRO A 165 4.71 4.68 -5.37
CA PRO A 165 4.62 5.94 -6.10
C PRO A 165 5.68 6.03 -7.20
N ALA A 166 5.31 6.66 -8.33
CA ALA A 166 6.21 6.84 -9.47
C ALA A 166 7.50 7.65 -9.16
N GLY A 167 7.52 8.38 -8.05
CA GLY A 167 8.70 9.11 -7.58
C GLY A 167 8.79 9.22 -6.06
N ASP A 168 10.00 9.45 -5.56
CA ASP A 168 10.29 9.41 -4.13
C ASP A 168 9.82 10.65 -3.34
N LYS A 169 9.33 11.67 -4.04
CA LYS A 169 8.92 12.93 -3.41
C LYS A 169 7.83 13.67 -4.18
N ILE A 170 7.04 14.47 -3.48
CA ILE A 170 6.13 15.49 -4.01
C ILE A 170 6.79 16.87 -3.91
N LYS A 171 6.92 17.59 -5.04
CA LYS A 171 7.45 18.96 -5.07
C LYS A 171 6.34 19.99 -5.26
N GLY A 172 5.47 20.08 -4.26
CA GLY A 172 4.35 21.01 -4.18
C GLY A 172 3.54 20.70 -2.92
N ARG A 173 2.48 21.47 -2.67
CA ARG A 173 1.50 21.18 -1.64
C ARG A 173 0.23 20.65 -2.29
N VAL A 174 -0.13 19.43 -1.90
CA VAL A 174 -1.40 18.79 -2.25
C VAL A 174 -2.43 19.11 -1.17
N SER A 175 -3.61 19.56 -1.58
CA SER A 175 -4.77 19.70 -0.72
C SER A 175 -5.96 18.97 -1.35
N LEU A 176 -6.44 17.93 -0.67
CA LEU A 176 -7.60 17.14 -1.06
C LEU A 176 -8.50 16.94 0.17
N ASP A 177 -9.81 17.09 -0.02
CA ASP A 177 -10.81 16.72 0.98
C ASP A 177 -11.27 15.29 0.70
N LEU A 178 -10.56 14.32 1.28
CA LEU A 178 -10.84 12.89 1.05
C LEU A 178 -11.96 12.34 1.93
N GLY A 179 -12.56 13.16 2.81
CA GLY A 179 -13.55 12.70 3.78
C GLY A 179 -12.95 11.80 4.88
N MET A 180 -13.80 11.01 5.53
CA MET A 180 -13.40 10.12 6.63
C MET A 180 -12.95 8.73 6.17
N ASP A 181 -13.20 8.40 4.90
CA ASP A 181 -13.00 7.05 4.38
C ASP A 181 -11.51 6.76 4.11
N PHE A 182 -10.71 7.80 3.91
CA PHE A 182 -9.27 7.70 3.64
C PHE A 182 -8.41 8.10 4.84
N ALA A 183 -7.49 7.22 5.23
CA ALA A 183 -6.37 7.56 6.09
C ALA A 183 -5.23 8.16 5.25
N VAL A 184 -4.68 9.31 5.66
CA VAL A 184 -3.53 9.94 4.97
C VAL A 184 -2.23 9.60 5.70
N PHE A 185 -1.35 8.87 5.04
CA PHE A 185 -0.16 8.26 5.65
C PHE A 185 1.10 9.11 5.56
N SER A 186 1.24 9.92 4.51
CA SER A 186 2.37 10.83 4.32
C SER A 186 1.95 12.05 3.51
N LYS A 187 2.50 13.22 3.87
CA LYS A 187 2.40 14.47 3.10
C LYS A 187 3.76 15.09 2.75
N ASP A 188 4.85 14.64 3.38
CA ASP A 188 6.16 15.31 3.33
C ASP A 188 7.15 14.67 2.35
N SER A 189 7.09 13.33 2.16
CA SER A 189 7.82 12.65 1.09
C SER A 189 6.92 12.58 -0.13
N VAL A 190 5.94 11.68 -0.16
CA VAL A 190 4.87 11.59 -1.16
C VAL A 190 3.53 11.85 -0.49
N PHE A 191 2.51 12.25 -1.26
CA PHE A 191 1.14 12.19 -0.77
C PHE A 191 0.64 10.76 -0.91
N MET A 192 0.20 10.15 0.19
CA MET A 192 -0.36 8.79 0.19
C MET A 192 -1.61 8.76 1.06
N ALA A 193 -2.70 8.26 0.50
CA ALA A 193 -3.94 7.98 1.22
C ALA A 193 -4.49 6.60 0.86
N GLU A 194 -5.13 5.92 1.80
CA GLU A 194 -5.75 4.60 1.59
C GLU A 194 -7.07 4.49 2.36
N ASP A 195 -8.07 3.83 1.78
CA ASP A 195 -9.35 3.52 2.45
C ASP A 195 -9.42 2.10 3.03
N SER A 196 -10.56 1.74 3.64
CA SER A 196 -10.75 0.41 4.24
C SER A 196 -10.84 -0.74 3.23
N ASP A 197 -11.11 -0.43 1.97
CA ASP A 197 -11.25 -1.40 0.89
C ASP A 197 -9.93 -1.59 0.12
N GLY A 198 -8.87 -0.89 0.54
CA GLY A 198 -7.54 -0.96 -0.05
C GLY A 198 -7.35 -0.07 -1.29
N VAL A 199 -8.27 0.87 -1.53
CA VAL A 199 -8.11 1.88 -2.59
C VAL A 199 -7.05 2.86 -2.15
N GLN A 200 -6.00 3.03 -2.96
CA GLN A 200 -4.87 3.89 -2.67
C GLN A 200 -4.84 5.09 -3.61
N ILE A 201 -4.51 6.27 -3.06
CA ILE A 201 -4.20 7.48 -3.82
C ILE A 201 -2.76 7.87 -3.53
N LEU A 202 -1.93 7.91 -4.57
CA LEU A 202 -0.53 8.32 -4.49
C LEU A 202 -0.32 9.56 -5.35
N ILE A 203 0.37 10.57 -4.82
CA ILE A 203 0.80 11.73 -5.60
C ILE A 203 2.27 12.00 -5.36
N SER A 204 3.04 11.96 -6.44
CA SER A 204 4.48 12.11 -6.44
C SER A 204 4.94 13.09 -7.52
N THR A 205 6.24 13.35 -7.60
CA THR A 205 6.83 14.22 -8.61
C THR A 205 8.04 13.57 -9.26
N VAL A 206 8.01 13.53 -10.58
CA VAL A 206 9.10 13.02 -11.42
C VAL A 206 9.65 14.13 -12.32
N PRO A 207 10.87 14.00 -12.85
CA PRO A 207 11.39 14.93 -13.85
C PRO A 207 10.55 14.90 -15.13
N ASN A 208 10.17 16.07 -15.65
CA ASN A 208 9.58 16.20 -16.98
C ASN A 208 10.70 16.13 -18.03
N ASN A 209 11.14 14.91 -18.34
CA ASN A 209 12.20 14.66 -19.31
C ASN A 209 11.85 13.48 -20.23
N PRO A 210 11.72 13.68 -21.54
CA PRO A 210 11.80 14.97 -22.26
C PRO A 210 10.74 15.98 -21.79
N LEU A 211 10.90 17.26 -22.10
CA LEU A 211 9.86 18.24 -21.79
C LEU A 211 8.60 17.94 -22.62
N GLY A 212 7.54 17.47 -21.96
CA GLY A 212 6.24 17.19 -22.55
C GLY A 212 5.10 17.87 -21.78
N ASP A 213 3.99 18.13 -22.48
CA ASP A 213 2.72 18.58 -21.91
C ASP A 213 1.84 17.38 -21.51
N GLY A 214 0.65 17.66 -20.98
CA GLY A 214 -0.29 16.60 -20.56
C GLY A 214 -0.65 15.64 -21.69
N GLU A 215 -0.91 16.16 -22.90
CA GLU A 215 -1.29 15.35 -24.05
C GLU A 215 -0.15 14.41 -24.49
N PHE A 216 1.09 14.92 -24.54
CA PHE A 216 2.26 14.11 -24.85
C PHE A 216 2.38 12.92 -23.90
N TRP A 217 2.27 13.19 -22.60
CA TRP A 217 2.43 12.16 -21.58
C TRP A 217 1.24 11.20 -21.50
N GLN A 218 0.01 11.67 -21.70
CA GLN A 218 -1.15 10.78 -21.83
C GLN A 218 -0.98 9.81 -23.01
N ARG A 219 -0.55 10.30 -24.18
CA ARG A 219 -0.26 9.43 -25.33
C ARG A 219 0.89 8.47 -25.05
N ALA A 220 1.94 8.91 -24.36
CA ALA A 220 3.04 8.04 -23.94
C ALA A 220 2.56 6.92 -23.00
N LEU A 221 1.70 7.25 -22.02
CA LEU A 221 1.07 6.27 -21.14
C LEU A 221 0.23 5.27 -21.94
N VAL A 222 -0.65 5.74 -22.83
CA VAL A 222 -1.46 4.85 -23.70
C VAL A 222 -0.54 3.94 -24.52
N TYR A 223 0.41 4.50 -25.25
CA TYR A 223 1.28 3.76 -26.15
C TYR A 223 2.10 2.69 -25.42
N HIS A 224 2.74 3.06 -24.31
CA HIS A 224 3.65 2.16 -23.60
C HIS A 224 2.97 1.20 -22.63
N LEU A 225 1.81 1.54 -22.07
CA LEU A 225 1.13 0.69 -21.10
C LEU A 225 0.10 -0.25 -21.73
N SER A 226 -0.43 0.07 -22.92
CA SER A 226 -1.41 -0.79 -23.61
C SER A 226 -1.00 -2.27 -23.73
N PRO A 227 0.28 -2.62 -24.01
CA PRO A 227 0.70 -4.02 -24.05
C PRO A 227 0.58 -4.76 -22.70
N PHE A 228 0.63 -4.06 -21.56
CA PHE A 228 0.67 -4.65 -20.22
C PHE A 228 -0.71 -4.79 -19.57
N TYR A 229 -1.72 -4.07 -20.05
CA TYR A 229 -3.06 -4.04 -19.45
C TYR A 229 -4.13 -4.63 -20.37
N ALA A 230 -5.23 -5.12 -19.80
CA ALA A 230 -6.36 -5.67 -20.56
C ALA A 230 -7.17 -4.56 -21.24
N LYS A 231 -7.24 -3.39 -20.59
CA LYS A 231 -7.95 -2.21 -21.06
C LYS A 231 -7.18 -0.95 -20.69
N VAL A 232 -7.19 0.04 -21.59
CA VAL A 232 -6.65 1.38 -21.38
C VAL A 232 -7.67 2.39 -21.90
N ASP A 233 -8.16 3.27 -21.03
CA ASP A 233 -9.10 4.34 -21.39
C ASP A 233 -8.46 5.70 -21.07
N GLU A 234 -8.43 6.62 -22.04
CA GLU A 234 -7.96 7.99 -21.84
C GLU A 234 -8.90 8.79 -20.95
N MET A 235 -8.34 9.52 -19.98
CA MET A 235 -9.07 10.34 -19.03
C MET A 235 -8.60 11.80 -19.09
N ASN A 236 -9.55 12.70 -19.26
CA ASN A 236 -9.31 14.14 -19.30
C ASN A 236 -9.99 14.76 -18.08
N LEU A 237 -9.20 15.00 -17.04
CA LEU A 237 -9.65 15.47 -15.73
C LEU A 237 -9.02 16.82 -15.39
N SER A 238 -9.34 17.34 -14.21
CA SER A 238 -8.71 18.52 -13.64
C SER A 238 -8.25 18.26 -12.21
N PHE A 239 -7.18 18.95 -11.82
CA PHE A 239 -6.73 19.06 -10.43
C PHE A 239 -6.77 20.52 -10.03
N GLY A 240 -7.87 20.95 -9.42
CA GLY A 240 -8.16 22.37 -9.22
C GLY A 240 -8.16 23.14 -10.55
N ASP A 241 -7.28 24.13 -10.67
CA ASP A 241 -7.09 24.95 -11.87
C ASP A 241 -6.13 24.34 -12.91
N LYS A 242 -5.51 23.19 -12.60
CA LYS A 242 -4.55 22.51 -13.48
C LYS A 242 -5.22 21.39 -14.27
N GLU A 243 -4.73 21.19 -15.49
CA GLU A 243 -5.12 20.06 -16.33
C GLU A 243 -4.48 18.76 -15.82
N LEU A 244 -5.30 17.72 -15.68
CA LEU A 244 -4.89 16.38 -15.26
C LEU A 244 -5.27 15.39 -16.36
N LEU A 245 -4.34 15.09 -17.26
CA LEU A 245 -4.55 14.12 -18.33
C LEU A 245 -3.92 12.78 -17.94
N GLY A 246 -4.63 11.69 -18.19
CA GLY A 246 -4.23 10.38 -17.72
C GLY A 246 -4.90 9.22 -18.43
N VAL A 247 -4.74 8.04 -17.86
CA VAL A 247 -5.33 6.79 -18.32
C VAL A 247 -5.90 6.00 -17.15
N GLU A 248 -7.06 5.38 -17.35
CA GLU A 248 -7.53 4.26 -16.54
C GLU A 248 -7.07 2.95 -17.17
N LEU A 249 -6.59 2.04 -16.34
CA LEU A 249 -6.06 0.75 -16.72
C LEU A 249 -6.82 -0.35 -15.97
N VAL A 250 -7.12 -1.44 -16.67
CA VAL A 250 -7.62 -2.67 -16.06
C VAL A 250 -6.59 -3.77 -16.28
N SER A 251 -6.22 -4.46 -15.21
CA SER A 251 -5.17 -5.48 -15.26
C SER A 251 -5.61 -6.74 -16.00
N LYS A 252 -4.64 -7.57 -16.41
CA LYS A 252 -4.89 -8.86 -17.09
C LYS A 252 -5.09 -10.01 -16.11
N ASP A 253 -4.96 -9.74 -14.81
CA ASP A 253 -5.07 -10.73 -13.74
C ASP A 253 -6.46 -11.40 -13.75
N ARG A 254 -6.52 -12.63 -13.24
CA ARG A 254 -7.76 -13.39 -13.11
C ARG A 254 -8.82 -12.68 -12.26
N LYS A 255 -8.37 -11.93 -11.25
CA LYS A 255 -9.15 -10.96 -10.49
C LYS A 255 -8.60 -9.58 -10.84
N PRO A 256 -9.21 -8.87 -11.81
CA PRO A 256 -8.63 -7.63 -12.29
C PRO A 256 -8.62 -6.56 -11.21
N PHE A 257 -7.54 -5.79 -11.16
CA PHE A 257 -7.46 -4.55 -10.40
C PHE A 257 -7.62 -3.36 -11.36
N LYS A 258 -7.97 -2.20 -10.80
CA LYS A 258 -8.04 -0.94 -11.55
C LYS A 258 -6.92 -0.01 -11.13
N TYR A 259 -6.31 0.67 -12.10
CA TYR A 259 -5.22 1.59 -11.86
C TYR A 259 -5.35 2.82 -12.75
N PHE A 260 -5.44 4.00 -12.14
CA PHE A 260 -5.43 5.28 -12.83
C PHE A 260 -4.06 5.93 -12.68
N ILE A 261 -3.54 6.48 -13.77
CA ILE A 261 -2.32 7.31 -13.77
C ILE A 261 -2.64 8.59 -14.53
N GLY A 262 -2.54 9.73 -13.86
CA GLY A 262 -2.67 11.06 -14.43
C GLY A 262 -1.43 11.89 -14.20
N VAL A 263 -1.21 12.86 -15.10
CA VAL A 263 -0.09 13.79 -15.01
C VAL A 263 -0.56 15.23 -15.03
N VAL A 264 0.10 16.05 -14.21
CA VAL A 264 0.03 17.50 -14.28
C VAL A 264 1.42 18.01 -14.66
N ALA A 265 1.54 18.58 -15.86
CA ALA A 265 2.80 19.12 -16.35
C ALA A 265 3.09 20.52 -15.76
N ASP A 266 4.21 20.66 -15.04
CA ASP A 266 4.67 21.92 -14.44
C ASP A 266 6.14 22.19 -14.83
N GLY A 267 6.32 22.73 -16.03
CA GLY A 267 7.64 23.05 -16.58
C GLY A 267 8.56 21.83 -16.61
N ARG A 268 9.59 21.80 -15.76
CA ARG A 268 10.57 20.69 -15.67
C ARG A 268 10.12 19.55 -14.73
N LYS A 269 8.90 19.59 -14.22
CA LYS A 269 8.36 18.59 -13.30
C LYS A 269 7.06 18.03 -13.86
N LEU A 270 6.78 16.78 -13.55
CA LEU A 270 5.44 16.20 -13.66
C LEU A 270 4.99 15.80 -12.27
N HIS A 271 3.80 16.23 -11.89
CA HIS A 271 3.12 15.61 -10.76
C HIS A 271 2.35 14.42 -11.28
N VAL A 272 2.67 13.23 -10.76
CA VAL A 272 2.01 11.99 -11.13
C VAL A 272 0.98 11.69 -10.05
N VAL A 273 -0.27 11.54 -10.47
CA VAL A 273 -1.43 11.23 -9.62
C VAL A 273 -1.84 9.81 -9.96
N GLU A 274 -1.89 8.95 -8.97
CA GLU A 274 -2.11 7.53 -9.13
C GLU A 274 -3.27 7.11 -8.22
N ILE A 275 -4.20 6.31 -8.76
CA ILE A 275 -5.24 5.66 -7.95
C ILE A 275 -5.20 4.17 -8.23
N PHE A 276 -5.06 3.37 -7.19
CA PHE A 276 -5.15 1.93 -7.27
C PHE A 276 -6.41 1.45 -6.55
N SER A 277 -7.09 0.46 -7.13
CA SER A 277 -8.13 -0.32 -6.46
C SER A 277 -7.86 -1.81 -6.66
N PRO A 278 -7.92 -2.64 -5.61
CA PRO A 278 -7.69 -4.08 -5.71
C PRO A 278 -8.79 -4.82 -6.48
N ASN A 279 -9.89 -4.16 -6.83
CA ASN A 279 -10.94 -4.68 -7.69
C ASN A 279 -11.28 -3.71 -8.84
N ASP A 280 -11.78 -4.23 -9.95
CA ASP A 280 -12.14 -3.45 -11.15
C ASP A 280 -13.57 -2.90 -11.16
N GLU A 281 -14.41 -3.34 -10.24
CA GLU A 281 -15.78 -2.84 -10.06
C GLU A 281 -15.82 -1.45 -9.41
N GLU A 282 -14.74 -1.06 -8.74
CA GLU A 282 -14.64 0.21 -8.02
C GLU A 282 -14.77 1.42 -8.96
N LYS A 283 -15.55 2.41 -8.51
CA LYS A 283 -15.84 3.59 -9.32
C LYS A 283 -14.90 4.70 -8.94
N PHE A 284 -13.90 4.99 -9.77
CA PHE A 284 -13.03 6.16 -9.58
C PHE A 284 -13.71 7.51 -9.80
N LYS A 285 -14.92 7.54 -10.36
CA LYS A 285 -15.65 8.78 -10.67
C LYS A 285 -15.84 9.75 -9.48
N PRO A 286 -16.17 9.29 -8.25
CA PRO A 286 -16.22 10.16 -7.08
C PRO A 286 -14.83 10.73 -6.73
N LEU A 287 -13.77 9.94 -6.84
CA LEU A 287 -12.39 10.40 -6.58
C LEU A 287 -11.94 11.47 -7.58
N TYR A 288 -12.35 11.36 -8.84
CA TYR A 288 -12.08 12.39 -9.85
C TYR A 288 -12.69 13.74 -9.50
N LYS A 289 -13.87 13.73 -8.86
CA LYS A 289 -14.49 14.96 -8.37
C LYS A 289 -13.66 15.60 -7.26
N LEU A 290 -13.03 14.81 -6.39
CA LEU A 290 -12.16 15.31 -5.32
C LEU A 290 -10.93 16.03 -5.88
N PHE A 291 -10.32 15.51 -6.94
CA PHE A 291 -9.20 16.21 -7.59
C PHE A 291 -9.65 17.53 -8.22
N ALA A 292 -10.81 17.57 -8.87
CA ALA A 292 -11.35 18.78 -9.47
C ALA A 292 -11.60 19.89 -8.43
N GLU A 293 -11.95 19.53 -7.20
CA GLU A 293 -12.18 20.44 -6.07
C GLU A 293 -10.91 20.69 -5.24
N GLY A 294 -9.83 19.97 -5.51
CA GLY A 294 -8.55 20.04 -4.80
C GLY A 294 -7.63 21.17 -5.25
N GLU A 295 -6.44 21.23 -4.64
CA GLU A 295 -5.37 22.12 -5.05
C GLU A 295 -4.01 21.43 -5.11
N LEU A 296 -3.21 21.77 -6.12
CA LEU A 296 -1.82 21.32 -6.28
C LEU A 296 -0.93 22.55 -6.53
N LYS A 297 -0.33 23.09 -5.47
CA LYS A 297 0.46 24.35 -5.49
C LYS A 297 1.96 24.13 -5.49
#